data_AF-A0A645E555-F1
#
_entry.id   AF-A0A645E555-F1
#
_cell.length_a   1.000
_cell.length_b   1.000
_cell.length_c   1.000
_cell.angle_alpha   90.00
_cell.angle_beta   90.00
_cell.angle_gamma   90.00
#
_symmetry.space_group_name_H-M   'P 1'
#
loop_
_entity.id
_entity.type
_entity.pdbx_description
1 polymer ?
#
loop_
_entity_poly.entity_id
_entity_poly.type
_entity_poly.pdbx_seq_one_letter_code
_entity_poly.pdbx_strand_id
1 'polypeptide(L)'
;MVNTQNTMYITQFNVKEIAEMITGKGPEEAAKIIANSIDYTFKTQHKQTLTDNALKLYNRISKFVFVKGIIPTDPMTCQFHIDDKIVSIPAERIEEEAFFRKQYFREFEKRAPKLGNAWFDLIDALTESKKEVTCNPIDSTAVSYATELFEKIRKLKIVTDKKAFDADNAQKILEDDGRYFVKSRVVSELIIESRCPVDRSRLDETMHYLEMRKGKNVKKGTKRDSCWELEPSTLLGQGEEEE
;
A
#
# COMPACT_ATOMS: atom_id res chain seq x y z
N MET A 1 -23.28 15.00 -34.76
CA MET A 1 -23.19 15.48 -33.36
C MET A 1 -21.80 16.05 -33.17
N VAL A 2 -21.70 17.36 -32.93
CA VAL A 2 -20.42 18.05 -32.71
C VAL A 2 -19.92 17.66 -31.32
N ASN A 3 -18.75 17.04 -31.25
CA ASN A 3 -18.13 16.62 -30.00
C ASN A 3 -17.46 17.85 -29.39
N THR A 4 -18.21 18.63 -28.60
CA THR A 4 -17.71 19.84 -27.96
C THR A 4 -16.71 19.44 -26.88
N GLN A 5 -15.43 19.60 -27.17
CA GLN A 5 -14.34 19.44 -26.21
C GLN A 5 -14.35 20.66 -25.27
N ASN A 6 -14.70 20.46 -24.00
CA ASN A 6 -14.71 21.52 -23.00
C ASN A 6 -13.35 21.61 -22.31
N THR A 7 -12.61 22.68 -22.59
CA THR A 7 -11.28 22.92 -22.00
C THR A 7 -11.42 23.25 -20.52
N MET A 8 -10.88 22.39 -19.66
CA MET A 8 -10.70 22.68 -18.25
C MET A 8 -9.28 23.16 -18.03
N TYR A 9 -9.11 24.25 -17.29
CA TYR A 9 -7.81 24.77 -16.89
C TYR A 9 -7.48 24.24 -15.50
N ILE A 10 -6.68 23.18 -15.42
CA ILE A 10 -6.12 22.74 -14.13
C ILE A 10 -5.02 23.73 -13.78
N THR A 11 -5.26 24.58 -12.77
CA THR A 11 -4.30 25.57 -12.29
C THR A 11 -3.70 25.07 -10.98
N GLN A 12 -2.41 24.71 -10.99
CA GLN A 12 -1.65 24.55 -9.76
C GLN A 12 -1.10 25.90 -9.35
N PHE A 13 -1.67 26.50 -8.30
CA PHE A 13 -1.03 27.60 -7.59
C PHE A 13 -0.17 27.02 -6.48
N ASN A 14 1.15 27.02 -6.64
CA ASN A 14 2.06 26.69 -5.55
C ASN A 14 2.20 27.90 -4.61
N VAL A 15 1.14 28.15 -3.83
CA VAL A 15 1.02 29.31 -2.93
C VAL A 15 2.20 29.37 -1.95
N LYS A 16 2.76 28.22 -1.57
CA LYS A 16 3.88 28.12 -0.63
C LYS A 16 5.18 28.69 -1.20
N GLU A 17 5.56 28.30 -2.42
CA GLU A 17 6.76 28.84 -3.08
C GLU A 17 6.64 30.34 -3.34
N ILE A 18 5.47 30.82 -3.78
CA ILE A 18 5.25 32.25 -4.04
C ILE A 18 5.35 33.04 -2.73
N ALA A 19 4.78 32.54 -1.64
CA ALA A 19 4.87 33.16 -0.32
C ALA A 19 6.33 33.25 0.16
N GLU A 20 7.13 32.21 -0.04
CA GLU A 20 8.57 32.21 0.28
C GLU A 20 9.35 33.22 -0.59
N MET A 21 9.03 33.32 -1.89
CA MET A 21 9.69 34.25 -2.82
C MET A 21 9.41 35.74 -2.57
N ILE A 22 8.24 36.07 -2.01
CA ILE A 22 7.87 37.46 -1.68
C ILE A 22 8.20 37.84 -0.24
N THR A 23 8.65 36.90 0.59
CA THR A 23 9.00 37.17 1.98
C THR A 23 10.18 38.16 2.05
N GLY A 24 9.99 39.29 2.74
CA GLY A 24 11.00 40.34 2.88
C GLY A 24 11.16 41.26 1.66
N LYS A 25 10.31 41.13 0.63
CA LYS A 25 10.30 42.01 -0.55
C LYS A 25 9.39 43.21 -0.37
N GLY A 26 9.74 44.33 -0.99
CA GLY A 26 8.88 45.52 -1.02
C GLY A 26 7.60 45.29 -1.84
N PRO A 27 6.54 46.09 -1.65
CA PRO A 27 5.22 45.86 -2.24
C PRO A 27 5.24 45.77 -3.78
N GLU A 28 6.03 46.62 -4.44
CA GLU A 28 6.15 46.65 -5.91
C GLU A 28 6.88 45.42 -6.46
N GLU A 29 7.92 44.95 -5.76
CA GLU A 29 8.70 43.79 -6.17
C GLU A 29 7.92 42.50 -5.92
N ALA A 30 7.20 42.42 -4.79
CA ALA A 30 6.24 41.35 -4.52
C ALA A 30 5.13 41.29 -5.59
N ALA A 31 4.55 42.43 -5.97
CA ALA A 31 3.54 42.50 -7.02
C ALA A 31 4.07 42.01 -8.38
N LYS A 32 5.32 42.33 -8.72
CA LYS A 32 5.96 41.89 -9.96
C LYS A 32 6.27 40.38 -9.95
N ILE A 33 6.72 39.84 -8.81
CA ILE A 33 6.95 38.40 -8.63
C ILE A 33 5.63 37.64 -8.75
N ILE A 34 4.56 38.13 -8.13
CA ILE A 34 3.22 37.55 -8.22
C ILE A 34 2.73 37.59 -9.68
N ALA A 35 2.80 38.75 -10.36
CA ALA A 35 2.35 38.89 -11.75
C ALA A 35 3.11 37.96 -12.72
N ASN A 36 4.44 37.88 -12.58
CA ASN A 36 5.27 37.01 -13.41
C ASN A 36 5.05 35.52 -13.11
N SER A 37 4.83 35.17 -11.84
CA SER A 37 4.52 33.79 -11.45
C SER A 37 3.16 33.39 -12.00
N ILE A 38 2.15 34.27 -11.92
CA ILE A 38 0.83 34.05 -12.51
C ILE A 38 0.92 33.89 -14.03
N ASP A 39 1.68 34.75 -14.73
CA ASP A 39 1.86 34.68 -16.19
C ASP A 39 2.61 33.40 -16.61
N TYR A 40 3.61 32.97 -15.82
CA TYR A 40 4.31 31.70 -16.02
C TYR A 40 3.40 30.49 -15.78
N THR A 41 2.65 30.47 -14.67
CA THR A 41 1.66 29.42 -14.37
C THR A 41 0.54 29.35 -15.41
N PHE A 42 0.13 30.49 -15.99
CA PHE A 42 -0.81 30.53 -17.11
C PHE A 42 -0.21 29.95 -18.39
N LYS A 43 1.08 30.21 -18.66
CA LYS A 43 1.80 29.68 -19.83
C LYS A 43 2.13 28.18 -19.71
N THR A 44 2.32 27.67 -18.49
CA THR A 44 2.57 26.25 -18.22
C THR A 44 1.30 25.44 -17.94
N GLN A 45 0.10 26.02 -18.14
CA GLN A 45 -1.14 25.25 -18.16
C GLN A 45 -1.04 24.11 -19.17
N HIS A 46 -0.87 22.88 -18.68
CA HIS A 46 -1.18 21.71 -19.46
C HIS A 46 -2.68 21.74 -19.74
N LYS A 47 -3.07 22.11 -20.97
CA LYS A 47 -4.45 22.02 -21.44
C LYS A 47 -4.87 20.55 -21.53
N GLN A 48 -5.24 19.93 -20.42
CA GLN A 48 -6.01 18.71 -20.46
C GLN A 48 -7.47 19.07 -20.73
N THR A 49 -7.90 18.79 -21.96
CA THR A 49 -9.27 19.04 -22.39
C THR A 49 -10.08 17.78 -22.19
N LEU A 50 -10.84 17.71 -21.09
CA LEU A 50 -11.76 16.60 -20.85
C LEU A 50 -13.01 16.75 -21.72
N THR A 51 -13.50 15.65 -22.28
CA THR A 51 -14.83 15.61 -22.89
C THR A 51 -15.91 15.82 -21.82
N ASP A 52 -17.12 16.26 -22.19
CA ASP A 52 -18.23 16.48 -21.25
C ASP A 52 -18.53 15.30 -20.33
N ASN A 53 -18.46 14.08 -20.88
CA ASN A 53 -18.70 12.86 -20.10
C ASN A 53 -17.55 12.58 -19.13
N ALA A 54 -16.30 12.80 -19.56
CA ALA A 54 -15.13 12.64 -18.71
C ALA A 54 -15.13 13.70 -17.59
N LEU A 55 -15.46 14.95 -17.90
CA LEU A 55 -15.56 16.04 -16.93
C LEU A 55 -16.66 15.78 -15.89
N LYS A 56 -17.84 15.29 -16.31
CA LYS A 56 -18.92 14.89 -15.39
C LYS A 56 -18.47 13.80 -14.43
N LEU A 57 -17.73 12.79 -14.92
CA LEU A 57 -17.22 11.72 -14.06
C LEU A 57 -16.11 12.24 -13.13
N TYR A 58 -15.17 13.02 -13.67
CA TYR A 58 -14.11 13.68 -12.90
C TYR A 58 -14.66 14.47 -11.72
N ASN A 59 -15.72 15.26 -11.93
CA ASN A 59 -16.34 16.08 -10.88
C ASN A 59 -17.03 15.25 -9.80
N ARG A 60 -17.52 14.05 -10.11
CA ARG A 60 -18.13 13.14 -9.13
C ARG A 60 -17.11 12.34 -8.35
N ILE A 61 -15.91 12.15 -8.89
CA ILE A 61 -14.82 11.48 -8.18
C ILE A 61 -14.27 12.49 -7.16
N SER A 62 -14.49 12.22 -5.87
CA SER A 62 -13.96 13.05 -4.79
C SER A 62 -12.47 12.80 -4.60
N LYS A 63 -12.05 11.53 -4.67
CA LYS A 63 -10.66 11.09 -4.48
C LYS A 63 -10.31 9.94 -5.41
N PHE A 64 -9.05 9.89 -5.80
CA PHE A 64 -8.48 8.79 -6.55
C PHE A 64 -7.33 8.16 -5.75
N VAL A 65 -7.60 7.03 -5.10
CA VAL A 65 -6.70 6.45 -4.10
C VAL A 65 -5.99 5.23 -4.65
N PHE A 66 -4.68 5.26 -4.59
CA PHE A 66 -3.80 4.16 -4.91
C PHE A 66 -3.50 3.38 -3.62
N VAL A 67 -4.12 2.22 -3.47
CA VAL A 67 -3.94 1.33 -2.33
C VAL A 67 -2.82 0.35 -2.65
N LYS A 68 -1.70 0.52 -1.95
CA LYS A 68 -0.57 -0.42 -1.98
C LYS A 68 -0.78 -1.47 -0.88
N GLY A 69 -0.41 -2.72 -1.18
CA GLY A 69 -0.21 -3.71 -0.13
C GLY A 69 1.02 -3.36 0.71
N ILE A 70 1.13 -3.96 1.90
CA ILE A 70 2.33 -3.85 2.72
C ILE A 70 3.54 -4.37 1.96
N ILE A 71 3.39 -5.54 1.33
CA ILE A 71 4.51 -6.17 0.64
C ILE A 71 4.69 -5.48 -0.71
N PRO A 72 5.91 -5.09 -1.12
CA PRO A 72 6.15 -4.42 -2.39
C PRO A 72 5.67 -5.19 -3.63
N THR A 73 5.54 -6.52 -3.52
CA THR A 73 5.08 -7.42 -4.58
C THR A 73 3.56 -7.65 -4.57
N ASP A 74 2.84 -7.14 -3.57
CA ASP A 74 1.39 -7.28 -3.52
C ASP A 74 0.73 -6.45 -4.63
N PRO A 75 -0.35 -6.97 -5.23
CA PRO A 75 -1.07 -6.27 -6.28
C PRO A 75 -1.63 -4.96 -5.74
N MET A 76 -1.41 -3.90 -6.49
CA MET A 76 -1.90 -2.56 -6.16
C MET A 76 -3.35 -2.42 -6.64
N THR A 77 -4.18 -1.72 -5.87
CA THR A 77 -5.57 -1.44 -6.25
C THR A 77 -5.77 0.07 -6.40
N CYS A 78 -6.46 0.47 -7.45
CA CYS A 78 -6.92 1.83 -7.66
C CYS A 78 -8.38 1.96 -7.23
N GLN A 79 -8.66 2.93 -6.38
CA GLN A 79 -9.99 3.20 -5.86
C GLN A 79 -10.49 4.56 -6.36
N PHE A 80 -11.65 4.56 -6.99
CA PHE A 80 -12.38 5.75 -7.37
C PHE A 80 -13.45 6.01 -6.32
N HIS A 81 -13.25 7.03 -5.50
CA HIS A 81 -14.22 7.45 -4.48
C HIS A 81 -15.23 8.35 -5.17
N ILE A 82 -16.45 7.84 -5.37
CA ILE A 82 -17.50 8.49 -6.15
C ILE A 82 -18.73 8.62 -5.25
N ASP A 83 -19.12 9.85 -4.94
CA ASP A 83 -20.19 10.13 -3.99
C ASP A 83 -19.93 9.41 -2.64
N ASP A 84 -20.78 8.46 -2.24
CA ASP A 84 -20.70 7.66 -1.01
C ASP A 84 -20.13 6.24 -1.21
N LYS A 85 -19.66 5.90 -2.42
CA LYS A 85 -19.21 4.55 -2.77
C LYS A 85 -17.80 4.53 -3.33
N ILE A 86 -17.17 3.36 -3.28
CA ILE A 86 -15.81 3.13 -3.77
C ILE A 86 -15.85 2.11 -4.90
N VAL A 87 -15.36 2.49 -6.07
CA VAL A 87 -15.13 1.56 -7.18
C VAL A 87 -13.66 1.15 -7.17
N SER A 88 -13.40 -0.12 -6.86
CA SER A 88 -12.04 -0.67 -6.78
C SER A 88 -11.69 -1.48 -8.02
N ILE A 89 -10.54 -1.19 -8.64
CA ILE A 89 -9.99 -1.97 -9.75
C ILE A 89 -8.52 -2.30 -9.50
N PRO A 90 -8.00 -3.46 -9.94
CA PRO A 90 -6.56 -3.72 -9.92
C PRO A 90 -5.81 -2.66 -10.74
N ALA A 91 -4.68 -2.18 -10.23
CA ALA A 91 -3.92 -1.11 -10.86
C ALA A 91 -3.38 -1.52 -12.22
N GLU A 92 -3.04 -2.80 -12.43
CA GLU A 92 -2.63 -3.34 -13.72
C GLU A 92 -3.75 -3.35 -14.77
N ARG A 93 -5.00 -3.12 -14.35
CA ARG A 93 -6.19 -3.00 -15.21
C ARG A 93 -6.67 -1.56 -15.34
N ILE A 94 -5.91 -0.57 -14.86
CA ILE A 94 -6.33 0.84 -14.89
C ILE A 94 -6.57 1.36 -16.31
N GLU A 95 -5.81 0.86 -17.30
CA GLU A 95 -5.96 1.24 -18.71
C GLU A 95 -7.25 0.69 -19.34
N GLU A 96 -7.89 -0.29 -18.70
CA GLU A 96 -9.08 -0.96 -19.22
C GLU A 96 -10.37 -0.30 -18.70
N GLU A 97 -10.89 0.70 -19.44
CA GLU A 97 -12.18 1.37 -19.13
C GLU A 97 -13.30 0.35 -18.86
N ALA A 98 -13.32 -0.76 -19.60
CA ALA A 98 -14.33 -1.82 -19.43
C ALA A 98 -14.33 -2.42 -18.01
N PHE A 99 -13.16 -2.54 -17.39
CA PHE A 99 -13.03 -3.09 -16.04
C PHE A 99 -13.63 -2.12 -15.01
N PHE A 100 -13.29 -0.83 -15.10
CA PHE A 100 -13.93 0.22 -14.30
C PHE A 100 -15.44 0.21 -14.46
N ARG A 101 -15.95 0.18 -15.70
CA ARG A 101 -17.40 0.20 -15.97
C ARG A 101 -18.13 -1.01 -15.38
N LYS A 102 -17.48 -2.18 -15.36
CA LYS A 102 -18.03 -3.40 -14.73
C LYS A 102 -18.14 -3.25 -13.22
N GLN A 103 -17.11 -2.74 -12.56
CA GLN A 103 -17.15 -2.52 -11.10
C GLN A 103 -18.12 -1.38 -10.74
N TYR A 104 -18.14 -0.30 -11.53
CA TYR A 104 -19.12 0.78 -11.37
C TYR A 104 -20.56 0.26 -11.43
N PHE A 105 -20.88 -0.62 -12.39
CA PHE A 105 -22.23 -1.20 -12.48
C PHE A 105 -22.58 -2.04 -11.26
N ARG A 106 -21.61 -2.75 -10.65
CA ARG A 106 -21.84 -3.52 -9.43
C ARG A 106 -22.17 -2.62 -8.24
N GLU A 107 -21.43 -1.53 -8.08
CA GLU A 107 -21.61 -0.63 -6.94
C GLU A 107 -22.85 0.27 -7.07
N PHE A 108 -23.16 0.73 -8.29
CA PHE A 108 -24.21 1.73 -8.52
C PHE A 108 -25.45 1.20 -9.23
N GLU A 109 -25.47 -0.08 -9.64
CA GLU A 109 -26.55 -0.71 -10.43
C GLU A 109 -26.89 0.06 -11.72
N LYS A 110 -25.93 0.84 -12.21
CA LYS A 110 -26.08 1.82 -13.28
C LYS A 110 -24.88 1.74 -14.21
N ARG A 111 -25.10 1.93 -15.51
CA ARG A 111 -24.01 2.02 -16.48
C ARG A 111 -23.20 3.29 -16.25
N ALA A 112 -21.89 3.15 -16.06
CA ALA A 112 -20.95 4.26 -16.14
C ALA A 112 -20.96 4.90 -17.54
N PRO A 113 -20.70 6.22 -17.64
CA PRO A 113 -20.47 6.89 -18.92
C PRO A 113 -19.40 6.17 -19.73
N LYS A 114 -19.59 6.09 -21.05
CA LYS A 114 -18.58 5.55 -21.96
C LYS A 114 -17.68 6.69 -22.42
N LEU A 115 -16.37 6.58 -22.17
CA LEU A 115 -15.38 7.62 -22.45
C LEU A 115 -14.51 7.27 -23.66
N GLY A 116 -14.25 5.99 -23.94
CA GLY A 116 -13.33 5.59 -25.01
C GLY A 116 -11.93 6.17 -24.76
N ASN A 117 -11.37 6.86 -25.75
CA ASN A 117 -10.03 7.45 -25.64
C ASN A 117 -9.91 8.50 -24.52
N ALA A 118 -11.01 9.16 -24.15
CA ALA A 118 -11.03 10.15 -23.06
C ALA A 118 -10.89 9.52 -21.66
N TRP A 119 -10.82 8.18 -21.57
CA TRP A 119 -10.49 7.47 -20.34
C TRP A 119 -9.09 7.81 -19.85
N PHE A 120 -8.09 7.84 -20.73
CA PHE A 120 -6.72 8.17 -20.35
C PHE A 120 -6.60 9.60 -19.86
N ASP A 121 -7.19 10.57 -20.58
CA ASP A 121 -7.22 11.97 -20.16
C ASP A 121 -7.86 12.14 -18.76
N LEU A 122 -8.90 11.35 -18.47
CA LEU A 122 -9.52 11.34 -17.14
C LEU A 122 -8.57 10.78 -16.08
N ILE A 123 -7.89 9.67 -16.35
CA ILE A 123 -6.94 9.07 -15.41
C ILE A 123 -5.77 10.02 -15.13
N ASP A 124 -5.24 10.70 -16.15
CA ASP A 124 -4.18 11.68 -16.00
C ASP A 124 -4.64 12.85 -15.13
N ALA A 125 -5.81 13.44 -15.44
CA ALA A 125 -6.37 14.54 -14.65
C ALA A 125 -6.62 14.14 -13.18
N LEU A 126 -7.11 12.93 -12.93
CA LEU A 126 -7.29 12.40 -11.56
C LEU A 126 -5.96 12.20 -10.84
N THR A 127 -4.95 11.70 -11.55
CA THR A 127 -3.61 11.46 -11.02
C THR A 127 -2.90 12.75 -10.65
N GLU A 128 -3.12 13.81 -11.43
CA GLU A 128 -2.53 15.13 -11.18
C GLU A 128 -3.22 15.90 -10.05
N SER A 129 -4.56 15.78 -9.94
CA SER A 129 -5.35 16.69 -9.11
C SER A 129 -6.03 16.06 -7.90
N LYS A 130 -6.25 14.73 -7.90
CA LYS A 130 -7.06 14.03 -6.88
C LYS A 130 -6.39 12.76 -6.33
N LYS A 131 -5.11 12.57 -6.63
CA LYS A 131 -4.35 11.38 -6.24
C LYS A 131 -4.04 11.38 -4.75
N GLU A 132 -4.39 10.28 -4.10
CA GLU A 132 -3.86 9.91 -2.79
C GLU A 132 -3.21 8.53 -2.88
N VAL A 133 -2.24 8.26 -2.00
CA VAL A 133 -1.60 6.94 -1.90
C VAL A 133 -1.73 6.47 -0.47
N THR A 134 -2.29 5.29 -0.28
CA THR A 134 -2.45 4.67 1.05
C THR A 134 -1.85 3.28 1.04
N CYS A 135 -1.42 2.83 2.21
CA CYS A 135 -1.04 1.44 2.44
C CYS A 135 -2.21 0.77 3.16
N ASN A 136 -2.76 -0.32 2.63
CA ASN A 136 -3.68 -1.15 3.41
C ASN A 136 -2.89 -2.24 4.12
N PRO A 137 -2.81 -2.20 5.47
CA PRO A 137 -2.01 -3.15 6.20
C PRO A 137 -2.52 -4.60 6.17
N ILE A 138 -3.80 -4.84 5.83
CA ILE A 138 -4.48 -6.11 6.16
C ILE A 138 -4.96 -6.89 4.92
N ASP A 139 -5.03 -6.28 3.74
CA ASP A 139 -5.71 -6.88 2.57
C ASP A 139 -4.93 -7.97 1.82
N SER A 140 -3.70 -8.28 2.22
CA SER A 140 -2.95 -9.38 1.62
C SER A 140 -3.22 -10.69 2.34
N THR A 141 -3.65 -11.71 1.59
CA THR A 141 -3.77 -13.09 2.11
C THR A 141 -2.44 -13.54 2.72
N ALA A 142 -1.31 -13.17 2.13
CA ALA A 142 0.01 -13.49 2.68
C ALA A 142 0.24 -12.84 4.04
N VAL A 143 -0.11 -11.56 4.21
CA VAL A 143 0.00 -10.84 5.49
C VAL A 143 -0.89 -11.47 6.56
N SER A 144 -2.13 -11.82 6.20
CA SER A 144 -3.07 -12.48 7.13
C SER A 144 -2.51 -13.81 7.65
N TYR A 145 -2.04 -14.68 6.76
CA TYR A 145 -1.48 -15.98 7.16
C TYR A 145 -0.12 -15.86 7.86
N ALA A 146 0.73 -14.90 7.46
CA ALA A 146 1.98 -14.62 8.15
C ALA A 146 1.74 -14.17 9.59
N THR A 147 0.75 -13.31 9.82
CA THR A 147 0.34 -12.85 11.15
C THR A 147 -0.21 -14.00 11.98
N GLU A 148 -1.11 -14.83 11.43
CA GLU A 148 -1.63 -16.01 12.13
C GLU A 148 -0.52 -17.00 12.49
N LEU A 149 0.40 -17.28 11.56
CA LEU A 149 1.55 -18.15 11.79
C LEU A 149 2.44 -17.61 12.90
N PHE A 150 2.73 -16.30 12.89
CA PHE A 150 3.54 -15.67 13.91
C PHE A 150 2.87 -15.73 15.29
N GLU A 151 1.56 -15.51 15.38
CA GLU A 151 0.80 -15.67 16.63
C GLU A 151 0.84 -17.11 17.17
N LYS A 152 0.85 -18.13 16.28
CA LYS A 152 1.09 -19.52 16.69
C LYS A 152 2.51 -19.72 17.23
N ILE A 153 3.51 -19.11 16.59
CA ILE A 153 4.91 -19.14 17.03
C ILE A 153 5.06 -18.45 18.39
N ARG A 154 4.44 -17.29 18.62
CA ARG A 154 4.49 -16.55 19.90
C ARG A 154 3.97 -17.35 21.08
N LYS A 155 3.01 -18.25 20.85
CA LYS A 155 2.45 -19.14 21.88
C LYS A 155 3.35 -20.31 22.23
N LEU A 156 4.44 -20.54 21.50
CA LEU A 156 5.39 -21.60 21.82
C LEU A 156 6.18 -21.27 23.08
N LYS A 157 6.51 -22.31 23.85
CA LYS A 157 7.30 -22.14 25.08
C LYS A 157 8.73 -21.70 24.75
N ILE A 158 9.18 -20.61 25.35
CA ILE A 158 10.58 -20.16 25.33
C ILE A 158 11.40 -21.00 26.31
N VAL A 159 12.58 -21.46 25.87
CA VAL A 159 13.55 -22.20 26.68
C VAL A 159 14.95 -21.67 26.45
N THR A 160 15.80 -21.69 27.47
CA THR A 160 17.22 -21.35 27.37
C THR A 160 18.12 -22.59 27.26
N ASP A 161 17.62 -23.77 27.66
CA ASP A 161 18.36 -25.03 27.57
C ASP A 161 18.36 -25.61 26.14
N LYS A 162 19.56 -25.74 25.57
CA LYS A 162 19.77 -26.31 24.23
C LYS A 162 19.36 -27.78 24.14
N LYS A 163 19.46 -28.57 25.21
CA LYS A 163 19.01 -29.97 25.22
C LYS A 163 17.48 -30.05 25.17
N ALA A 164 16.79 -29.24 25.97
CA ALA A 164 15.34 -29.14 25.95
C ALA A 164 14.78 -28.65 24.59
N PHE A 165 15.52 -27.79 23.89
CA PHE A 165 15.22 -27.37 22.51
C PHE A 165 15.45 -28.50 21.48
N ASP A 166 16.44 -29.34 21.70
CA ASP A 166 16.81 -30.43 20.78
C ASP A 166 16.03 -31.73 20.94
N ALA A 167 15.21 -31.83 21.97
CA ALA A 167 14.24 -32.91 22.10
C ALA A 167 13.39 -33.02 20.83
N ASP A 168 13.25 -34.24 20.32
CA ASP A 168 12.43 -34.49 19.14
C ASP A 168 10.96 -34.18 19.47
N ASN A 169 10.26 -33.55 18.52
CA ASN A 169 8.91 -32.97 18.67
C ASN A 169 8.78 -31.72 19.57
N ALA A 170 9.88 -31.10 20.01
CA ALA A 170 9.79 -29.84 20.75
C ALA A 170 9.30 -28.68 19.87
N GLN A 171 8.03 -28.28 20.03
CA GLN A 171 7.50 -27.01 19.56
C GLN A 171 7.86 -25.91 20.58
N LYS A 172 9.09 -25.40 20.48
CA LYS A 172 9.68 -24.44 21.42
C LYS A 172 10.47 -23.38 20.69
N ILE A 173 10.68 -22.25 21.36
CA ILE A 173 11.62 -21.20 20.97
C ILE A 173 12.86 -21.31 21.85
N LEU A 174 14.05 -21.32 21.26
CA LEU A 174 15.31 -21.20 21.99
C LEU A 174 15.65 -19.72 22.16
N GLU A 175 15.85 -19.30 23.40
CA GLU A 175 16.53 -18.05 23.71
C GLU A 175 18.04 -18.33 23.90
N ASP A 176 18.89 -17.64 23.14
CA ASP A 176 20.36 -17.78 23.18
C ASP A 176 20.96 -16.38 22.97
N ASP A 177 21.44 -15.78 24.07
CA ASP A 177 22.05 -14.43 24.10
C ASP A 177 21.11 -13.32 23.63
N GLY A 178 19.90 -13.26 24.21
CA GLY A 178 18.88 -12.25 23.88
C GLY A 178 18.26 -12.40 22.48
N ARG A 179 18.57 -13.49 21.76
CA ARG A 179 18.03 -13.82 20.45
C ARG A 179 17.15 -15.05 20.51
N TYR A 180 16.12 -15.09 19.67
CA TYR A 180 15.08 -16.09 19.71
C TYR A 180 15.06 -16.92 18.44
N PHE A 181 15.03 -18.24 18.58
CA PHE A 181 15.14 -19.17 17.46
C PHE A 181 14.05 -20.23 17.49
N VAL A 182 13.35 -20.42 16.37
CA VAL A 182 12.38 -21.51 16.18
C VAL A 182 12.85 -22.44 15.06
N LYS A 183 12.69 -23.75 15.24
CA LYS A 183 13.13 -24.73 14.24
C LYS A 183 12.31 -24.59 12.95
N SER A 184 12.98 -24.66 11.81
CA SER A 184 12.33 -24.62 10.48
C SER A 184 11.31 -25.75 10.29
N ARG A 185 11.51 -26.90 10.94
CA ARG A 185 10.56 -28.01 10.94
C ARG A 185 9.24 -27.64 11.62
N VAL A 186 9.32 -27.00 12.80
CA VAL A 186 8.15 -26.56 13.59
C VAL A 186 7.36 -25.52 12.79
N VAL A 187 8.03 -24.57 12.15
CA VAL A 187 7.36 -23.61 11.26
C VAL A 187 6.64 -24.32 10.11
N SER A 188 7.24 -25.37 9.54
CA SER A 188 6.62 -26.14 8.45
C SER A 188 5.36 -26.88 8.91
N GLU A 189 5.42 -27.48 10.11
CA GLU A 189 4.29 -28.15 10.74
C GLU A 189 3.14 -27.17 10.97
N LEU A 190 3.41 -25.99 11.54
CA LEU A 190 2.41 -24.94 11.76
C LEU A 190 1.77 -24.45 10.46
N ILE A 191 2.54 -24.31 9.37
CA ILE A 191 2.00 -23.93 8.05
C ILE A 191 1.02 -25.00 7.54
N ILE A 192 1.38 -26.28 7.66
CA ILE A 192 0.55 -27.42 7.24
C ILE A 192 -0.74 -27.47 8.06
N GLU A 193 -0.64 -27.33 9.39
CA GLU A 193 -1.79 -27.30 10.31
C GLU A 193 -2.77 -26.17 9.97
N SER A 194 -2.25 -25.02 9.52
CA SER A 194 -3.04 -23.84 9.14
C SER A 194 -3.73 -23.98 7.78
N ARG A 195 -3.48 -25.08 7.04
CA ARG A 195 -3.94 -25.26 5.64
C ARG A 195 -3.66 -24.04 4.77
N CYS A 196 -2.52 -23.39 5.00
CA CYS A 196 -2.20 -22.13 4.36
C CYS A 196 -2.09 -22.30 2.83
N PRO A 197 -2.85 -21.54 2.03
CA PRO A 197 -2.81 -21.60 0.58
C PRO A 197 -1.62 -20.83 -0.01
N VAL A 198 -0.93 -20.02 0.80
CA VAL A 198 0.24 -19.22 0.40
C VAL A 198 1.47 -20.09 0.42
N ASP A 199 2.29 -19.99 -0.64
CA ASP A 199 3.54 -20.73 -0.73
C ASP A 199 4.54 -20.29 0.36
N ARG A 200 5.40 -21.23 0.76
CA ARG A 200 6.35 -21.02 1.86
C ARG A 200 7.31 -19.86 1.59
N SER A 201 7.78 -19.68 0.36
CA SER A 201 8.69 -18.59 0.01
C SER A 201 8.04 -17.23 0.23
N ARG A 202 6.80 -17.06 -0.25
CA ARG A 202 6.05 -15.82 -0.09
C ARG A 202 5.71 -15.54 1.37
N LEU A 203 5.33 -16.56 2.15
CA LEU A 203 5.15 -16.40 3.60
C LEU A 203 6.45 -15.96 4.29
N ASP A 204 7.58 -16.53 3.90
CA ASP A 204 8.86 -16.19 4.48
C ASP A 204 9.27 -14.74 4.19
N GLU A 205 9.14 -14.32 2.93
CA GLU A 205 9.34 -12.92 2.51
C GLU A 205 8.41 -11.97 3.25
N THR A 206 7.15 -12.35 3.40
CA THR A 206 6.15 -11.56 4.14
C THR A 206 6.55 -11.40 5.59
N MET A 207 6.92 -12.49 6.27
CA MET A 207 7.34 -12.44 7.67
C MET A 207 8.64 -11.67 7.89
N HIS A 208 9.54 -11.66 6.91
CA HIS A 208 10.71 -10.81 6.95
C HIS A 208 10.34 -9.33 6.82
N TYR A 209 9.45 -9.00 5.88
CA TYR A 209 9.00 -7.63 5.65
C TYR A 209 8.21 -7.06 6.84
N LEU A 210 7.42 -7.90 7.50
CA LEU A 210 6.68 -7.55 8.72
C LEU A 210 7.54 -7.54 9.99
N GLU A 211 8.87 -7.65 9.87
CA GLU A 211 9.81 -7.68 10.99
C GLU A 211 9.47 -8.77 12.02
N MET A 212 8.88 -9.89 11.59
CA MET A 212 8.59 -11.05 12.45
C MET A 212 9.78 -12.03 12.46
N ARG A 213 10.57 -12.04 11.38
CA ARG A 213 11.72 -12.91 11.16
C ARG A 213 12.94 -12.12 10.70
N LYS A 214 14.10 -12.47 11.26
CA LYS A 214 15.42 -11.96 10.84
C LYS A 214 16.07 -12.86 9.80
N GLY A 215 16.43 -12.23 8.68
CA GLY A 215 17.39 -12.75 7.70
C GLY A 215 17.19 -14.22 7.28
N LYS A 216 18.30 -14.85 6.90
CA LYS A 216 18.32 -16.25 6.44
C LYS A 216 18.30 -17.22 7.62
N ASN A 217 18.00 -18.48 7.33
CA ASN A 217 18.03 -19.55 8.33
C ASN A 217 19.43 -19.66 8.96
N VAL A 218 19.46 -19.82 10.27
CA VAL A 218 20.69 -20.03 11.05
C VAL A 218 20.72 -21.43 11.63
N LYS A 219 21.91 -21.92 11.97
CA LYS A 219 22.11 -23.24 12.59
C LYS A 219 22.22 -23.08 14.10
N LYS A 220 21.27 -23.63 14.85
CA LYS A 220 21.19 -23.48 16.32
C LYS A 220 20.87 -24.81 17.02
N GLY A 221 21.06 -24.82 18.34
CA GLY A 221 21.02 -26.05 19.15
C GLY A 221 22.32 -26.86 19.06
N THR A 222 22.39 -27.94 19.83
CA THR A 222 23.47 -28.94 19.78
C THR A 222 23.42 -29.75 18.48
N LYS A 223 22.21 -30.06 17.99
CA LYS A 223 21.99 -30.76 16.71
C LYS A 223 22.24 -29.88 15.47
N ARG A 224 22.49 -28.57 15.66
CA ARG A 224 22.65 -27.58 14.56
C ARG A 224 21.49 -27.61 13.56
N ASP A 225 20.27 -27.61 14.08
CA ASP A 225 19.06 -27.56 13.25
C ASP A 225 18.92 -26.22 12.54
N SER A 226 18.32 -26.24 11.35
CA SER A 226 17.96 -25.03 10.61
C SER A 226 16.85 -24.30 11.36
N CYS A 227 17.09 -23.05 11.75
CA CYS A 227 16.18 -22.26 12.58
C CYS A 227 15.92 -20.90 11.93
N TRP A 228 14.72 -20.38 12.18
CA TRP A 228 14.36 -19.00 11.95
C TRP A 228 14.81 -18.21 13.18
N GLU A 229 15.49 -17.10 12.96
CA GLU A 229 15.72 -16.09 14.00
C GLU A 229 14.52 -15.14 14.01
N LEU A 230 13.93 -14.92 15.18
CA LEU A 230 12.75 -14.08 15.36
C LEU A 230 13.18 -12.69 15.85
N GLU A 231 12.46 -11.64 15.45
CA GLU A 231 12.70 -10.29 15.96
C GLU A 231 12.18 -10.17 17.40
N PRO A 232 13.04 -9.87 18.40
CA PRO A 232 12.61 -9.75 19.79
C PRO A 232 11.49 -8.74 20.02
N SER A 233 11.54 -7.55 19.39
CA SER A 233 10.54 -6.49 19.59
C SER A 233 9.14 -6.93 19.15
N THR A 234 9.05 -7.69 18.07
CA THR A 234 7.79 -8.22 17.54
C THR A 234 7.33 -9.45 18.32
N LEU A 235 8.26 -10.32 18.75
CA LEU A 235 7.96 -11.56 19.46
C LEU A 235 7.42 -11.29 20.87
N LEU A 236 8.15 -10.48 21.64
CA LEU A 236 7.86 -10.19 23.04
C LEU A 236 6.78 -9.10 23.19
N GLY A 237 6.49 -8.38 22.11
CA GLY A 237 5.70 -7.15 22.14
C GLY A 237 6.55 -5.95 22.56
N GLN A 238 6.23 -4.77 22.05
CA GLN A 238 6.59 -3.54 22.75
C GLN A 238 5.89 -3.63 24.10
N GLY A 239 6.62 -3.50 25.21
CA GLY A 239 6.05 -3.59 26.55
C GLY A 239 4.75 -2.82 26.60
N GLU A 240 3.66 -3.50 26.94
CA GLU A 240 2.48 -2.81 27.43
C GLU A 240 3.00 -1.92 28.57
N GLU A 241 3.01 -0.60 28.35
CA GLU A 241 3.03 0.35 29.45
C GLU A 241 1.79 0.00 30.28
N GLU A 242 2.01 -0.74 31.36
CA GLU A 242 1.02 -0.98 32.41
C GLU A 242 0.58 0.40 32.92
N GLU A 243 -0.63 0.83 32.54
CA GLU A 243 -1.42 1.82 33.30
C GLU A 243 -1.96 1.20 34.59
#